data_AF-A0A0B8QLK3-F1
#
_entry.id   AF-A0A0B8QLK3-F1
#
_cell.length_a   1.000
_cell.length_b   1.000
_cell.length_c   1.000
_cell.angle_alpha   90.00
_cell.angle_beta   90.00
_cell.angle_gamma   90.00
#
_symmetry.space_group_name_H-M   'P 1'
#
loop_
_entity.id
_entity.type
_entity.pdbx_description
1 polymer ?
#
loop_
_entity_poly.entity_id
_entity_poly.type
_entity_poly.pdbx_seq_one_letter_code
_entity_poly.pdbx_strand_id
1 'polypeptide(L)' 'MFVSAAIHGDELNGIEITRRLMAADLDVIRGTLIVVPMVNVYGVLNQSRYLPDRRDLNRSFPGSEKGR' A
#
# COMPACT_ATOMS: atom_id res chain seq x y z
N MET A 1 6.08 11.27 8.17
CA MET A 1 6.44 10.53 6.93
C MET A 1 5.40 9.47 6.67
N PHE A 2 4.96 9.29 5.42
CA PHE A 2 4.01 8.25 5.02
C PHE A 2 4.70 7.26 4.08
N VAL A 3 4.61 5.98 4.39
CA VAL A 3 5.18 4.89 3.59
C VAL A 3 4.05 3.92 3.26
N SER A 4 3.83 3.66 1.97
CA SER A 4 2.82 2.72 1.50
C SER A 4 3.41 1.71 0.52
N ALA A 5 2.87 0.49 0.51
CA ALA A 5 3.26 -0.57 -0.42
C ALA A 5 2.04 -1.30 -1.00
N ALA A 6 2.29 -2.11 -2.03
CA ALA A 6 1.30 -2.87 -2.79
C ALA A 6 0.12 -2.01 -3.26
N ILE A 7 0.42 -0.95 -4.01
CA ILE A 7 -0.59 -0.25 -4.81
C ILE A 7 -1.03 -1.16 -5.97
N HIS A 8 -0.08 -1.90 -6.54
CA HIS A 8 -0.35 -3.08 -7.34
C HIS A 8 -0.18 -4.33 -6.48
N GLY A 9 -1.04 -5.33 -6.66
CA GLY A 9 -1.07 -6.52 -5.82
C GLY A 9 0.05 -7.54 -6.06
N ASP A 10 0.73 -7.43 -7.20
CA ASP A 10 1.86 -8.25 -7.62
C ASP A 10 3.22 -7.71 -7.13
N GLU A 11 3.24 -6.56 -6.45
CA GLU A 11 4.46 -5.90 -5.93
C GLU A 11 4.82 -6.34 -4.50
N LEU A 12 5.13 -7.63 -4.30
CA LEU A 12 5.33 -8.24 -2.97
C LEU A 12 6.55 -7.69 -2.19
N ASN A 13 7.59 -7.22 -2.88
CA ASN A 13 8.81 -6.74 -2.23
C ASN A 13 8.55 -5.56 -1.28
N GLY A 14 7.65 -4.66 -1.66
CA GLY A 14 7.27 -3.53 -0.80
C GLY A 14 6.56 -3.96 0.49
N ILE A 15 5.77 -5.03 0.43
CA ILE A 15 5.06 -5.60 1.59
C ILE A 15 6.08 -6.11 2.61
N GLU A 16 7.09 -6.87 2.16
CA GLU A 16 8.09 -7.44 3.06
C GLU A 16 8.99 -6.35 3.68
N ILE A 17 9.39 -5.33 2.90
CA ILE A 17 10.17 -4.20 3.42
C ILE A 17 9.39 -3.44 4.49
N THR A 18 8.13 -3.12 4.22
CA THR A 18 7.27 -2.41 5.19
C THR A 18 6.99 -3.26 6.43
N ARG A 19 6.82 -4.58 6.28
CA ARG A 19 6.71 -5.52 7.41
C ARG A 19 7.96 -5.51 8.29
N ARG A 20 9.16 -5.55 7.70
CA ARG A 20 10.43 -5.45 8.46
C ARG A 20 10.57 -4.11 9.15
N LEU A 21 10.20 -3.03 8.48
CA LEU A 21 10.20 -1.69 9.06
C LEU A 21 9.30 -1.61 10.30
N MET A 22 8.10 -2.19 10.23
CA MET A 22 7.17 -2.23 11.37
C MET A 22 7.64 -3.13 12.52
N ALA A 23 8.43 -4.17 12.23
CA ALA A 23 8.98 -5.08 13.22
C ALA A 23 10.32 -4.60 13.82
N ALA A 24 10.95 -3.60 13.22
CA ALA A 24 12.17 -3.02 13.72
C ALA A 24 11.89 -2.17 14.97
N ASP A 25 12.78 -2.25 15.95
CA ASP A 25 12.78 -1.35 17.11
C ASP A 25 13.29 0.03 16.66
N LEU A 26 12.39 0.81 16.06
CA LEU A 26 12.69 2.12 15.51
C LEU A 26 12.53 3.18 16.60
N ASP A 27 13.65 3.81 16.96
CA ASP A 27 13.64 5.01 17.78
C ASP A 27 13.27 6.23 16.92
N VAL A 28 11.98 6.60 16.93
CA VAL A 28 11.47 7.77 16.20
C VAL A 28 11.73 9.03 17.04
N ILE A 29 12.86 9.68 16.78
CA ILE A 29 13.35 10.83 17.56
C ILE A 29 12.43 12.07 17.46
N ARG A 30 11.75 12.28 16.31
CA ARG A 30 10.79 13.39 16.13
C ARG A 30 9.79 13.10 15.00
N GLY A 31 8.51 13.38 15.27
CA GLY A 31 7.42 13.31 14.28
C GLY A 31 6.67 11.98 14.30
N THR A 32 5.97 11.67 13.21
CA THR A 32 5.14 10.46 13.09
C THR A 32 5.46 9.71 11.79
N LEU A 33 5.70 8.41 11.91
CA LEU A 33 5.78 7.49 10.78
C LEU A 33 4.45 6.73 10.66
N ILE A 34 3.80 6.85 9.51
CA ILE A 34 2.61 6.07 9.17
C ILE A 34 3.00 5.08 8.07
N VAL A 35 2.74 3.79 8.32
CA VAL A 35 3.06 2.70 7.38
C VAL A 35 1.79 1.97 6.99
N VAL A 36 1.56 1.84 5.68
CA VAL A 36 0.47 1.04 5.10
C VAL A 36 1.08 -0.04 4.21
N PRO A 37 1.27 -1.27 4.70
CA PRO A 37 2.01 -2.30 3.97
C PRO A 37 1.26 -2.82 2.74
N MET A 38 -0.06 -2.65 2.69
CA MET A 38 -0.90 -3.06 1.55
C MET A 38 -2.01 -2.05 1.33
N VAL A 39 -1.97 -1.35 0.19
CA VAL A 39 -3.04 -0.42 -0.22
C VAL A 39 -4.12 -1.15 -1.02
N ASN A 40 -3.74 -2.01 -1.97
CA ASN A 40 -4.65 -2.79 -2.80
C ASN A 40 -4.74 -4.25 -2.30
N VAL A 41 -5.45 -4.46 -1.19
CA VAL A 41 -5.60 -5.80 -0.59
C VAL A 41 -6.21 -6.81 -1.56
N TYR A 42 -7.19 -6.40 -2.37
CA TYR A 42 -7.80 -7.27 -3.39
C TYR A 42 -6.81 -7.69 -4.47
N GLY A 43 -5.98 -6.76 -4.93
CA GLY A 43 -4.90 -7.04 -5.87
C GLY A 43 -3.95 -8.07 -5.27
N VAL A 44 -3.52 -7.90 -4.02
CA VAL A 44 -2.58 -8.83 -3.36
C VAL A 44 -3.17 -10.25 -3.26
N LEU A 45 -4.43 -10.37 -2.81
CA LEU A 45 -5.10 -11.67 -2.72
C LEU A 45 -5.21 -12.38 -4.07
N ASN A 46 -5.34 -11.63 -5.16
CA ASN A 46 -5.46 -12.16 -6.52
C ASN A 46 -4.16 -12.10 -7.33
N GLN A 47 -3.04 -11.72 -6.71
CA GLN A 47 -1.74 -11.47 -7.35
C GLN A 47 -1.88 -10.62 -8.64
N SER A 48 -2.70 -9.58 -8.56
CA SER A 48 -3.11 -8.76 -9.70
C SER A 48 -2.77 -7.30 -9.48
N ARG A 49 -2.36 -6.66 -10.57
CA ARG A 49 -2.17 -5.21 -10.64
C ARG A 49 -3.45 -4.43 -10.34
N TYR A 50 -4.59 -4.98 -10.73
CA TYR A 50 -5.85 -4.25 -10.79
C TYR A 50 -6.74 -4.52 -9.58
N LEU A 51 -7.66 -3.58 -9.33
CA LEU A 51 -8.82 -3.80 -8.47
C LEU A 51 -9.78 -4.83 -9.11
N PRO A 52 -10.75 -5.38 -8.36
CA PRO A 52 -11.73 -6.34 -8.90
C PRO A 52 -12.51 -5.82 -10.13
N ASP A 53 -12.69 -4.50 -10.23
CA ASP A 53 -13.30 -3.81 -11.36
C ASP A 53 -12.32 -3.49 -12.51
N ARG A 54 -11.12 -4.09 -12.47
CA ARG A 54 -10.03 -3.95 -13.45
C ARG A 54 -9.39 -2.56 -13.50
N ARG A 55 -9.65 -1.69 -12.54
CA ARG A 55 -9.01 -0.36 -12.47
C ARG A 55 -7.60 -0.46 -11.91
N ASP A 56 -6.72 0.40 -12.43
CA ASP A 56 -5.41 0.65 -11.86
C ASP A 56 -5.54 1.71 -10.76
N LEU A 57 -5.26 1.31 -9.51
CA LEU A 57 -5.39 2.19 -8.36
C LEU A 57 -4.43 3.40 -8.45
N ASN A 58 -3.23 3.21 -9.00
CA ASN A 58 -2.24 4.28 -9.14
C ASN A 58 -2.68 5.36 -10.15
N ARG A 59 -3.67 5.06 -10.99
CA ARG A 59 -4.30 6.02 -11.92
C ARG A 59 -5.61 6.60 -11.41
N SER A 60 -6.01 6.21 -10.21
CA SER A 60 -7.31 6.57 -9.63
C SER A 60 -7.21 7.71 -8.61
N PHE A 61 -6.01 8.23 -8.31
CA PHE A 61 -5.83 9.38 -7.43
C PHE A 61 -6.23 10.70 -8.11
N PRO A 62 -6.83 11.67 -7.38
CA PRO A 62 -7.16 11.65 -5.95
C PRO A 62 -8.43 10.86 -5.60
N GLY A 63 -9.12 10.30 -6.60
CA GLY A 63 -10.36 9.55 -6.42
C GLY A 63 -11.60 10.44 -6.44
N SER A 64 -12.72 9.86 -6.00
CA SER A 64 -14.01 10.52 -5.86
C SER A 64 -14.66 9.95 -4.61
N GLU A 65 -15.20 10.81 -3.73
CA GLU A 65 -15.89 10.39 -2.51
C GLU A 65 -17.12 9.52 -2.81
N LYS A 66 -17.75 9.75 -3.97
CA LYS A 66 -18.90 8.95 -4.44
C LYS A 66 -18.48 7.70 -5.22
N GLY A 67 -17.18 7.43 -5.31
CA GLY A 67 -16.64 6.47 -6.26
C GLY A 67 -16.80 6.93 -7.71
N ARG A 68 -16.61 5.99 -8.62
CA ARG A 68 -16.97 6.06 -10.03
C ARG A 68 -17.58 4.73 -10.41
#